data_AF-A0A955PYR9-F1
#
_entry.id   AF-A0A955PYR9-F1
#
_cell.length_a   1.000
_cell.length_b   1.000
_cell.length_c   1.000
_cell.angle_alpha   90.00
_cell.angle_beta   90.00
_cell.angle_gamma   90.00
#
_symmetry.space_group_name_H-M   'P 1'
#
loop_
_entity.id
_entity.type
_entity.pdbx_description
1 polymer ?
#
loop_
_entity_poly.entity_id
_entity_poly.type
_entity_poly.pdbx_seq_one_letter_code
_entity_poly.pdbx_strand_id
1 'polypeptide(L)'
;REFFKDDGKNIDALLYVAEAGSAWTLIYPAYTVAVPLPNPIKIPFVYPMPQSHRNFADVVNAWLKLKQQDGTLDTVFEHWILGRGAKKKTPRWSIIRDVLHWVE
;
A
#
# COMPACT_ATOMS: atom_id res chain seq x y z
N ARG A 1 6.26 -11.65 -12.23
CA ARG A 1 7.00 -10.83 -13.23
C ARG A 1 6.78 -11.32 -14.64
N GLU A 2 6.61 -12.62 -14.88
CA GLU A 2 6.40 -13.20 -16.22
C GLU A 2 5.27 -12.50 -16.98
N PHE A 3 4.10 -12.33 -16.37
CA PHE A 3 2.99 -11.52 -16.91
C PHE A 3 3.45 -10.16 -17.49
N PHE A 4 4.16 -9.35 -16.70
CA PHE A 4 4.61 -8.01 -17.12
C PHE A 4 5.71 -8.03 -18.20
N LYS A 5 6.39 -9.17 -18.39
CA LYS A 5 7.46 -9.34 -19.40
C LYS A 5 6.95 -9.99 -20.68
N ASP A 6 5.83 -10.70 -20.61
CA ASP A 6 5.19 -11.36 -21.75
C ASP A 6 4.59 -10.34 -22.73
N ASP A 7 4.29 -9.12 -22.25
CA ASP A 7 3.77 -8.01 -23.05
C ASP A 7 2.47 -8.36 -23.80
N GLY A 8 1.61 -9.14 -23.15
CA GLY A 8 0.31 -9.55 -23.67
C GLY A 8 0.36 -10.58 -24.81
N LYS A 9 1.47 -11.31 -24.99
CA LYS A 9 1.60 -12.32 -26.06
C LYS A 9 0.83 -13.61 -25.77
N ASN A 10 0.82 -14.03 -24.51
CA ASN A 10 0.23 -15.28 -24.04
C ASN A 10 -0.73 -15.07 -22.87
N ILE A 11 -0.64 -13.94 -22.16
CA ILE A 11 -1.47 -13.65 -20.97
C ILE A 11 -2.13 -12.29 -21.11
N ASP A 12 -3.46 -12.28 -21.26
CA ASP A 12 -4.24 -11.04 -21.43
C ASP A 12 -4.45 -10.28 -20.12
N ALA A 13 -4.53 -10.98 -18.99
CA ALA A 13 -4.82 -10.39 -17.68
C ALA A 13 -4.23 -11.20 -16.52
N LEU A 14 -3.97 -10.49 -15.42
CA LEU A 14 -3.55 -11.08 -14.15
C LEU A 14 -4.61 -10.81 -13.08
N LEU A 15 -5.15 -11.86 -12.48
CA LEU A 15 -6.01 -11.74 -11.30
C LEU A 15 -5.16 -11.46 -10.07
N TYR A 16 -5.42 -10.36 -9.39
CA TYR A 16 -4.65 -9.92 -8.23
C TYR A 16 -5.49 -9.02 -7.32
N VAL A 17 -5.03 -8.81 -6.08
CA VAL A 17 -5.63 -7.83 -5.17
C VAL A 17 -5.26 -6.42 -5.62
N ALA A 18 -6.24 -5.50 -5.60
CA ALA A 18 -6.10 -4.19 -6.23
C ALA A 18 -4.95 -3.37 -5.63
N GLU A 19 -4.78 -3.45 -4.31
CA GLU A 19 -3.76 -2.75 -3.55
C GLU A 19 -2.35 -3.17 -3.99
N ALA A 20 -2.08 -4.48 -3.99
CA ALA A 20 -0.78 -4.99 -4.38
C ALA A 20 -0.55 -4.89 -5.91
N GLY A 21 -1.61 -4.94 -6.71
CA GLY A 21 -1.54 -4.73 -8.16
C GLY A 21 -1.14 -3.30 -8.51
N SER A 22 -1.68 -2.33 -7.78
CA SER A 22 -1.36 -0.90 -7.97
C SER A 22 0.10 -0.59 -7.66
N ALA A 23 0.74 -1.33 -6.75
CA ALA A 23 2.18 -1.20 -6.52
C ALA A 23 3.02 -1.59 -7.75
N TRP A 24 2.57 -2.58 -8.53
CA TRP A 24 3.28 -3.01 -9.74
C TRP A 24 3.19 -2.01 -10.88
N THR A 25 2.13 -1.20 -10.96
CA THR A 25 1.98 -0.19 -12.02
C THR A 25 3.00 0.95 -11.89
N LEU A 26 3.56 1.16 -10.69
CA LEU A 26 4.69 2.09 -10.50
C LEU A 26 5.97 1.61 -11.20
N ILE A 27 6.17 0.30 -11.30
CA ILE A 27 7.34 -0.32 -11.96
C ILE A 27 7.04 -0.59 -13.44
N TYR A 28 5.80 -0.95 -13.77
CA TYR A 28 5.32 -1.28 -15.10
C TYR A 28 4.18 -0.34 -15.51
N PRO A 29 4.48 0.91 -15.91
CA PRO A 29 3.48 1.97 -16.10
C PRO A 29 2.54 1.76 -17.30
N ALA A 30 2.83 0.78 -18.17
CA ALA A 30 1.94 0.38 -19.26
C ALA A 30 0.71 -0.43 -18.78
N TYR A 31 0.72 -0.89 -17.53
CA TYR A 31 -0.34 -1.73 -16.96
C TYR A 31 -1.17 -0.92 -15.95
N THR A 32 -2.44 -1.32 -15.78
CA THR A 32 -3.35 -0.72 -14.80
C THR A 32 -4.18 -1.80 -14.10
N VAL A 33 -4.83 -1.43 -12.99
CA VAL A 33 -5.74 -2.31 -12.24
C VAL A 33 -7.18 -1.91 -12.53
N ALA A 34 -7.98 -2.86 -13.01
CA ALA A 34 -9.42 -2.71 -13.15
C ALA A 34 -10.13 -3.44 -12.01
N VAL A 35 -10.93 -2.72 -11.22
CA VAL A 35 -11.78 -3.32 -10.17
C VAL A 35 -13.23 -3.34 -10.67
N PRO A 36 -13.88 -4.52 -10.74
CA PRO A 36 -15.25 -4.61 -11.22
C PRO A 36 -16.22 -3.93 -10.23
N LEU A 37 -16.97 -2.95 -10.73
CA LEU A 37 -18.02 -2.23 -10.02
C LEU A 37 -19.41 -2.70 -10.53
N PRO A 38 -20.48 -2.57 -9.73
CA PRO A 38 -20.56 -1.90 -8.43
C PRO A 38 -20.14 -2.76 -7.23
N ASN A 39 -19.95 -4.07 -7.42
CA ASN A 39 -19.75 -5.04 -6.34
C ASN A 39 -18.32 -5.60 -6.34
N PRO A 40 -17.33 -4.88 -5.79
CA PRO A 40 -15.97 -5.38 -5.70
C PRO A 40 -15.90 -6.58 -4.76
N ILE A 41 -15.14 -7.60 -5.16
CA ILE A 41 -14.83 -8.75 -4.30
C ILE A 41 -13.86 -8.28 -3.23
N LYS A 42 -14.23 -8.44 -1.96
CA LYS A 42 -13.38 -8.14 -0.80
C LYS A 42 -12.91 -9.45 -0.19
N ILE A 43 -11.60 -9.57 0.01
CA ILE A 43 -11.00 -10.73 0.66
C ILE A 43 -10.62 -10.33 2.08
N PRO A 44 -11.08 -11.05 3.12
CA PRO A 44 -10.71 -10.74 4.49
C PRO A 44 -9.23 -11.02 4.73
N PHE A 45 -8.55 -10.08 5.38
CA PHE A 45 -7.21 -10.31 5.92
C PHE A 45 -7.32 -10.73 7.37
N VAL A 46 -6.63 -11.81 7.74
CA VAL A 46 -6.75 -12.41 9.07
C VAL A 46 -5.37 -12.68 9.66
N TYR A 47 -5.27 -12.58 10.98
CA TYR A 47 -4.11 -13.08 11.73
C TYR A 47 -4.40 -14.53 12.14
N PRO A 48 -3.75 -15.53 11.52
CA PRO A 48 -3.91 -16.92 11.92
C PRO A 48 -3.28 -17.15 13.29
N MET A 49 -4.00 -17.86 14.17
CA MET A 49 -3.62 -18.05 15.57
C MET A 49 -3.81 -19.51 15.98
N PRO A 50 -2.99 -20.05 16.90
CA PRO A 50 -3.18 -21.40 17.44
C PRO A 50 -4.52 -21.53 18.15
N GLN A 51 -5.28 -22.58 17.82
CA GLN A 51 -6.60 -22.81 18.43
C GLN A 51 -6.54 -23.00 19.95
N SER A 52 -5.42 -23.49 20.48
CA SER A 52 -5.19 -23.70 21.91
C SER A 52 -5.01 -22.40 22.70
N HIS A 53 -4.82 -21.25 22.04
CA HIS A 53 -4.48 -19.97 22.67
C HIS A 53 -5.56 -18.91 22.41
N ARG A 54 -6.83 -19.25 22.66
CA ARG A 54 -7.98 -18.35 22.44
C ARG A 54 -7.85 -17.01 23.16
N ASN A 55 -7.38 -17.02 24.41
CA ASN A 55 -7.22 -15.78 25.18
C ASN A 55 -6.26 -14.79 24.48
N PHE A 56 -5.22 -15.28 23.80
CA PHE A 56 -4.32 -14.41 23.05
C PHE A 56 -5.00 -13.86 21.79
N ALA A 57 -5.80 -14.67 21.10
CA ALA A 57 -6.63 -14.19 20.00
C ALA A 57 -7.61 -13.10 20.44
N ASP A 58 -8.20 -13.22 21.63
CA ASP A 58 -9.11 -12.20 22.19
C ASP A 58 -8.38 -10.88 22.46
N VAL A 59 -7.15 -10.93 22.99
CA VAL A 59 -6.30 -9.74 23.17
C VAL A 59 -5.99 -9.07 21.83
N VAL A 60 -5.62 -9.84 20.80
CA VAL A 60 -5.34 -9.31 19.46
C VAL A 60 -6.60 -8.72 18.84
N ASN A 61 -7.76 -9.38 18.97
CA ASN A 61 -9.04 -8.87 18.47
C ASN A 61 -9.42 -7.55 19.15
N ALA A 62 -9.26 -7.45 20.47
CA ALA A 62 -9.51 -6.21 21.20
C ALA A 62 -8.57 -5.09 20.75
N TRP A 63 -7.29 -5.39 20.58
CA TRP A 63 -6.30 -4.44 20.08
C TRP A 63 -6.64 -3.95 18.66
N LEU A 64 -6.96 -4.85 17.73
CA LEU A 64 -7.36 -4.49 16.37
C LEU A 64 -8.60 -3.60 16.36
N LYS A 65 -9.59 -3.90 17.21
CA LYS A 65 -10.79 -3.07 17.36
C LYS A 65 -10.45 -1.66 17.86
N LEU A 66 -9.57 -1.54 18.85
CA LEU A 66 -9.09 -0.22 19.31
C LEU A 66 -8.37 0.54 18.19
N LYS A 67 -7.53 -0.14 17.41
CA LYS A 67 -6.79 0.47 16.27
C LYS A 67 -7.66 0.86 15.10
N GLN A 68 -8.79 0.20 14.92
CA GLN A 68 -9.81 0.61 13.99
C GLN A 68 -10.55 1.86 14.47
N GLN A 69 -10.88 1.92 15.77
CA GLN A 69 -11.63 3.04 16.34
C GLN A 69 -10.79 4.31 16.52
N ASP A 70 -9.49 4.19 16.75
CA ASP A 70 -8.58 5.34 16.93
C ASP A 70 -8.01 5.90 15.62
N GLY A 71 -8.37 5.33 14.46
CA GLY A 71 -7.90 5.77 13.13
C GLY A 71 -6.46 5.35 12.79
N THR A 72 -5.81 4.53 13.62
CA THR A 72 -4.47 4.01 13.32
C THR A 72 -4.47 3.21 12.02
N LEU A 73 -5.48 2.36 11.79
CA LEU A 73 -5.55 1.55 10.58
C LEU A 73 -5.61 2.42 9.31
N ASP A 74 -6.41 3.49 9.32
CA ASP A 74 -6.49 4.42 8.20
C ASP A 74 -5.15 5.11 7.95
N THR A 75 -4.49 5.57 9.02
CA THR A 75 -3.17 6.21 8.93
C THR A 75 -2.12 5.28 8.32
N VAL A 76 -2.08 4.03 8.75
CA VAL A 76 -1.15 3.02 8.23
C VAL A 76 -1.50 2.67 6.78
N PHE A 77 -2.78 2.56 6.43
CA PHE A 77 -3.23 2.31 5.05
C PHE A 77 -2.84 3.46 4.11
N GLU A 78 -3.11 4.71 4.51
CA GLU A 78 -2.74 5.90 3.75
C GLU A 78 -1.23 5.93 3.48
N HIS A 79 -0.43 5.62 4.49
CA HIS A 79 1.02 5.65 4.36
C HIS A 79 1.56 4.53 3.45
N TRP A 80 1.20 3.27 3.73
CA TRP A 80 1.81 2.11 3.07
C TRP A 80 1.14 1.71 1.76
N ILE A 81 -0.18 1.91 1.63
CA ILE A 81 -0.94 1.50 0.44
C ILE A 81 -1.12 2.67 -0.51
N LEU A 82 -1.51 3.86 -0.01
CA LEU A 82 -1.70 5.03 -0.86
C LEU A 82 -0.42 5.86 -1.05
N GLY A 83 0.66 5.53 -0.34
CA GLY A 83 1.91 6.30 -0.39
C GLY A 83 1.80 7.73 0.14
N ARG A 84 0.74 8.06 0.90
CA ARG A 84 0.57 9.39 1.46
C ARG A 84 1.70 9.67 2.45
N GLY A 85 2.38 10.79 2.21
CA GLY A 85 3.57 11.18 2.97
C GLY A 85 4.89 10.90 2.27
N ALA A 86 4.90 10.24 1.10
CA ALA A 86 6.05 10.21 0.20
C ALA A 86 6.27 11.59 -0.43
N LYS A 87 6.82 12.52 0.35
CA LYS A 87 7.18 13.86 -0.10
C LYS A 87 8.54 13.82 -0.78
N LYS A 88 8.70 14.55 -1.89
CA LYS A 88 10.04 14.84 -2.42
C LYS A 88 10.83 15.55 -1.32
N LYS A 89 11.94 14.93 -0.89
CA LYS A 89 12.86 15.61 0.02
C LYS A 89 13.49 16.76 -0.74
N THR A 90 13.08 17.98 -0.43
CA THR A 90 13.83 19.16 -0.84
C THR A 90 15.04 19.29 0.07
N PRO A 91 16.15 19.88 -0.41
CA PRO A 91 17.24 20.25 0.47
C PRO A 91 16.72 21.11 1.63
N ARG A 92 17.32 20.98 2.81
CA ARG A 92 17.00 21.86 3.95
C ARG A 92 17.41 23.28 3.60
N TRP A 93 16.56 24.27 3.87
CA TRP A 93 16.85 25.67 3.58
C TRP A 93 18.21 26.11 4.16
N SER A 94 18.96 26.91 3.42
CA SER A 94 20.35 27.25 3.65
C SER A 94 20.65 28.65 3.15
N ILE A 95 21.24 29.53 3.97
CA ILE A 95 21.61 30.90 3.56
C ILE A 95 22.59 30.87 2.38
N ILE A 96 23.59 29.98 2.40
CA ILE A 96 24.62 29.94 1.36
C ILE A 96 24.04 29.57 -0.02
N ARG A 97 23.00 28.73 -0.06
CA ARG A 97 22.34 28.34 -1.30
C ARG A 97 21.16 29.25 -1.65
N ASP A 98 20.24 29.44 -0.71
CA ASP A 98 18.92 30.02 -0.95
C ASP A 98 18.90 31.55 -0.82
N VAL A 99 19.93 32.17 -0.24
CA VAL A 99 20.08 33.63 -0.14
C VAL A 99 21.31 34.14 -0.89
N LEU A 100 22.47 33.51 -0.67
CA LEU A 100 23.75 33.95 -1.24
C LEU A 100 24.03 33.35 -2.62
N HIS A 101 23.39 32.23 -2.97
CA HIS A 101 23.56 31.53 -4.24
C HIS A 101 25.01 31.12 -4.55
N TRP A 102 25.80 30.79 -3.52
CA TRP A 102 27.22 30.40 -3.69
C TRP A 102 27.43 28.91 -3.97
N VAL A 103 26.41 28.09 -3.71
CA VAL A 103 26.38 26.65 -4.00
C VAL A 103 25.02 26.28 -4.59
N GLU A 104 24.95 25.15 -5.28
CA GLU A 104 23.69 24.54 -5.74
C GLU A 104 22.90 23.82 -4.64
#